data_AF-G0PKH6-F1
#
_entry.id   AF-G0PKH6-F1
#
_cell.length_a   1.000
_cell.length_b   1.000
_cell.length_c   1.000
_cell.angle_alpha   90.00
_cell.angle_beta   90.00
_cell.angle_gamma   90.00
#
_symmetry.space_group_name_H-M   'P 1'
#
loop_
_entity.id
_entity.type
_entity.pdbx_description
1 polymer ?
#
loop_
_entity_poly.entity_id
_entity_poly.type
_entity_poly.pdbx_seq_one_letter_code
_entity_poly.pdbx_strand_id
1 'polypeptide(L)'
;MGNYKLLMIYFSSFSMFFAICDIIVRPFIHSYGTCFFMIMSLKQWPFSEGSAQIALSTLCGCGGVTPVLIAIHFIYRFFALERKGNLKYFKGKYLIAWFIIPILGGLNWFHLSWFYYRRNEKTTEYIR
;
A
#
# COMPACT_ATOMS: atom_id res chain seq x y z
N MET A 1 -10.19 -2.81 26.02
CA MET A 1 -9.65 -3.72 24.98
C MET A 1 -10.36 -3.61 23.62
N GLY A 2 -11.51 -2.94 23.47
CA GLY A 2 -12.27 -2.90 22.20
C GLY A 2 -11.57 -2.19 21.02
N ASN A 3 -11.07 -0.96 21.22
CA ASN A 3 -10.48 -0.15 20.14
C ASN A 3 -9.24 -0.75 19.48
N TYR A 4 -8.46 -1.54 20.23
CA TYR A 4 -7.30 -2.23 19.68
C TYR A 4 -7.68 -3.34 18.69
N LYS A 5 -8.79 -4.04 18.97
CA LYS A 5 -9.32 -5.04 18.05
C LYS A 5 -9.72 -4.41 16.72
N LEU A 6 -10.23 -3.18 16.72
CA LEU A 6 -10.56 -2.46 15.49
C LEU A 6 -9.32 -2.17 14.63
N LEU A 7 -8.20 -1.73 15.24
CA LEU A 7 -6.95 -1.54 14.49
C LEU A 7 -6.42 -2.86 13.91
N MET A 8 -6.46 -3.94 14.69
CA MET A 8 -6.04 -5.26 14.21
C MET A 8 -6.92 -5.78 13.09
N ILE A 9 -8.25 -5.65 13.20
CA ILE A 9 -9.19 -6.06 12.15
C ILE A 9 -8.93 -5.24 10.88
N TYR A 10 -8.74 -3.93 11.00
CA TYR A 10 -8.42 -3.07 9.87
C TYR A 10 -7.13 -3.50 9.15
N PHE A 11 -6.06 -3.75 9.90
CA PHE A 11 -4.81 -4.24 9.33
C PHE A 11 -4.98 -5.58 8.61
N SER A 12 -5.68 -6.54 9.23
CA SER A 12 -5.92 -7.85 8.63
C SER A 12 -6.78 -7.76 7.38
N SER A 13 -7.86 -6.98 7.39
CA SER A 13 -8.72 -6.74 6.23
C SER A 13 -7.95 -6.07 5.10
N PHE A 14 -7.14 -5.05 5.40
CA PHE A 14 -6.32 -4.37 4.40
C PHE A 14 -5.24 -5.30 3.81
N SER A 15 -4.59 -6.09 4.65
CA SER A 15 -3.56 -7.05 4.20
C SER A 15 -4.16 -8.15 3.32
N MET A 16 -5.38 -8.61 3.63
CA MET A 16 -6.11 -9.57 2.80
C MET A 16 -6.49 -8.96 1.44
N PHE A 17 -6.99 -7.72 1.44
CA PHE A 17 -7.27 -7.00 0.19
C PHE A 17 -5.99 -6.82 -0.66
N PHE A 18 -4.89 -6.42 -0.03
CA PHE A 18 -3.60 -6.29 -0.71
C PHE A 18 -3.14 -7.61 -1.33
N ALA A 19 -3.24 -8.73 -0.60
CA ALA A 19 -2.89 -10.05 -1.12
C ALA A 19 -3.75 -10.46 -2.32
N ILE A 20 -5.05 -10.15 -2.29
CA ILE A 20 -5.94 -10.40 -3.44
C ILE A 20 -5.51 -9.56 -4.65
N CYS A 21 -5.21 -8.28 -4.45
CA CYS A 21 -4.70 -7.42 -5.52
C CYS A 21 -3.38 -7.93 -6.09
N ASP A 22 -2.46 -8.39 -5.25
CA ASP A 22 -1.17 -8.95 -5.66
C ASP A 22 -1.33 -10.20 -6.53
N ILE A 23 -2.23 -11.11 -6.14
CA ILE A 23 -2.53 -12.33 -6.91
C ILE A 23 -3.15 -12.01 -8.28
N ILE A 24 -3.98 -10.97 -8.36
CA ILE A 24 -4.62 -10.53 -9.61
C ILE A 24 -3.60 -9.86 -10.53
N VAL A 25 -2.80 -8.94 -9.99
CA VAL A 25 -1.86 -8.12 -10.77
C VAL A 25 -0.64 -8.93 -11.19
N ARG A 26 -0.16 -9.87 -10.36
CA ARG A 26 1.07 -10.65 -10.62
C ARG A 26 2.22 -9.75 -11.09
N PRO A 27 2.61 -8.76 -10.28
CA PRO A 27 3.65 -7.82 -10.65
C PRO A 27 4.99 -8.56 -10.84
N PHE A 28 5.77 -8.12 -11.81
CA PHE A 28 7.15 -8.51 -11.97
C PHE A 28 8.04 -7.28 -11.76
N ILE A 29 9.02 -7.39 -10.87
CA ILE A 29 9.99 -6.31 -10.64
C ILE A 29 11.21 -6.61 -11.50
N HIS A 30 11.43 -5.77 -12.51
CA HIS A 30 12.61 -5.81 -13.34
C HIS A 30 13.55 -4.67 -12.97
N SER A 31 14.70 -5.00 -12.43
CA SER A 31 15.76 -4.03 -12.12
C SER A 31 16.77 -4.03 -13.25
N TYR A 32 16.92 -2.89 -13.93
CA TYR A 32 17.89 -2.70 -15.00
C TYR A 32 18.73 -1.44 -14.71
N GLY A 33 20.04 -1.63 -14.58
CA GLY A 33 20.96 -0.56 -14.19
C GLY A 33 20.65 0.00 -12.79
N THR A 34 20.45 1.32 -12.71
CA THR A 34 20.12 2.04 -11.46
C THR A 34 18.62 2.19 -11.20
N CYS A 35 17.76 1.61 -12.05
CA CYS A 35 16.31 1.78 -11.99
C CYS A 35 15.60 0.45 -11.73
N PHE A 36 14.47 0.50 -11.02
CA PHE A 36 13.57 -0.65 -10.85
C PHE A 36 12.22 -0.33 -11.48
N PHE A 37 11.68 -1.30 -12.21
CA PHE A 37 10.40 -1.19 -12.89
C PHE A 37 9.46 -2.28 -12.38
N MET A 38 8.26 -1.88 -11.95
CA MET A 38 7.19 -2.83 -11.72
C MET A 38 6.41 -2.97 -13.02
N ILE A 39 6.34 -4.18 -13.55
CA ILE A 39 5.76 -4.49 -14.85
C ILE A 39 4.72 -5.58 -14.64
N MET A 40 3.58 -5.46 -15.32
CA MET A 40 2.59 -6.52 -15.36
C MET A 40 2.57 -7.15 -16.75
N SER A 41 2.44 -8.47 -16.83
CA SER A 41 2.26 -9.16 -18.11
C SER A 41 0.84 -8.98 -18.63
N LEU A 42 0.68 -8.33 -19.79
CA LEU A 42 -0.63 -8.17 -20.43
C LEU A 42 -1.11 -9.45 -21.15
N LYS A 43 -0.24 -10.45 -21.32
CA LYS A 43 -0.53 -11.66 -22.14
C LYS A 43 -1.70 -12.49 -21.62
N GLN A 44 -1.97 -12.43 -20.30
CA GLN A 44 -3.08 -13.12 -19.64
C GLN A 44 -4.12 -12.14 -19.07
N TRP A 45 -3.99 -10.84 -19.34
CA TRP A 45 -4.86 -9.82 -18.77
C TRP A 45 -6.13 -9.67 -19.62
N PRO A 46 -7.32 -9.96 -19.08
CA PRO A 46 -8.56 -9.97 -19.86
C PRO A 46 -9.14 -8.56 -20.13
N PHE A 47 -8.54 -7.51 -19.58
CA PHE A 47 -9.04 -6.13 -19.67
C PHE A 47 -8.10 -5.22 -20.49
N SER A 48 -8.49 -3.95 -20.64
CA SER A 48 -7.70 -2.95 -21.38
C SER A 48 -6.37 -2.63 -20.70
N GLU A 49 -5.43 -2.09 -21.48
CA GLU A 49 -4.12 -1.67 -20.95
C GLU A 49 -4.22 -0.55 -19.90
N GLY A 50 -5.28 0.26 -19.96
CA GLY A 50 -5.56 1.30 -18.98
C GLY A 50 -5.92 0.71 -17.61
N SER A 51 -6.72 -0.36 -17.57
CA SER A 51 -7.05 -1.03 -16.30
C SER A 51 -5.84 -1.76 -15.73
N ALA A 52 -4.95 -2.27 -16.58
CA ALA A 52 -3.68 -2.84 -16.17
C ALA A 52 -2.81 -1.83 -15.41
N GLN A 53 -2.71 -0.60 -15.93
CA GLN A 53 -1.98 0.48 -15.25
C GLN A 53 -2.65 0.88 -13.92
N ILE A 54 -3.98 0.96 -13.87
CA ILE A 54 -4.72 1.25 -12.63
C ILE A 54 -4.45 0.17 -11.58
N ALA A 55 -4.49 -1.11 -11.99
CA ALA A 55 -4.27 -2.23 -11.08
C ALA A 55 -2.85 -2.23 -10.51
N LEU A 56 -1.84 -1.97 -11.35
CA LEU A 56 -0.45 -1.82 -10.94
C LEU A 56 -0.25 -0.61 -10.00
N SER A 57 -0.86 0.53 -10.32
CA SER A 57 -0.79 1.75 -9.49
C SER A 57 -1.46 1.53 -8.13
N THR A 58 -2.58 0.79 -8.11
CA THR A 58 -3.28 0.39 -6.88
C THR A 58 -2.40 -0.50 -6.02
N LEU A 59 -1.73 -1.48 -6.64
CA LEU A 59 -0.82 -2.37 -5.94
C LEU A 59 0.37 -1.60 -5.31
N CYS A 60 0.99 -0.68 -6.06
CA CYS A 60 2.02 0.22 -5.53
C CYS A 60 1.50 1.08 -4.38
N GLY A 61 0.28 1.63 -4.51
CA GLY A 61 -0.42 2.34 -3.46
C GLY A 61 -0.52 1.51 -2.18
N CYS A 62 -1.03 0.28 -2.30
CA CYS A 62 -1.15 -0.65 -1.18
C CYS A 62 0.22 -1.02 -0.58
N GLY A 63 1.25 -1.17 -1.41
CA GLY A 63 2.63 -1.36 -0.97
C GLY A 63 3.13 -0.22 -0.08
N GLY A 64 2.68 1.02 -0.32
CA GLY A 64 2.96 2.18 0.53
C GLY A 64 2.17 2.19 1.86
N VAL A 65 0.95 1.65 1.89
CA VAL A 65 0.11 1.59 3.10
C VAL A 65 0.62 0.57 4.11
N THR A 66 1.08 -0.60 3.64
CA THR A 66 1.53 -1.72 4.47
C THR A 66 2.62 -1.36 5.49
N PRO A 67 3.75 -0.71 5.14
CA PRO A 67 4.77 -0.34 6.11
C PRO A 67 4.28 0.70 7.13
N VAL A 68 3.41 1.63 6.71
CA VAL A 68 2.80 2.62 7.61
C VAL A 68 1.90 1.92 8.63
N LEU A 69 1.10 0.96 8.19
CA LEU A 69 0.28 0.12 9.06
C LEU A 69 1.13 -0.67 10.07
N ILE A 70 2.21 -1.30 9.62
CA ILE A 70 3.14 -2.04 10.48
C ILE A 70 3.75 -1.10 11.54
N ALA A 71 4.16 0.12 11.14
CA ALA A 71 4.69 1.12 12.06
C ALA A 71 3.67 1.51 13.15
N ILE A 72 2.39 1.71 12.79
CA ILE A 72 1.32 2.01 13.76
C ILE A 72 1.14 0.87 14.76
N HIS A 73 1.24 -0.39 14.31
CA HIS A 73 1.20 -1.54 15.20
C HIS A 73 2.35 -1.56 16.20
N PHE A 74 3.56 -1.23 15.76
CA PHE A 74 4.73 -1.12 16.65
C PHE A 74 4.55 0.00 17.68
N ILE A 75 4.13 1.19 17.24
CA ILE A 75 3.85 2.34 18.11
C ILE A 75 2.78 1.98 19.15
N TYR A 76 1.71 1.33 18.72
CA TYR A 76 0.67 0.86 19.63
C TYR A 76 1.22 -0.10 20.69
N ARG A 77 2.02 -1.11 20.29
CA ARG A 77 2.63 -2.08 21.21
C ARG A 77 3.57 -1.39 22.20
N PHE A 78 4.36 -0.43 21.73
CA PHE A 78 5.23 0.37 22.58
C PHE A 78 4.45 1.11 23.67
N PHE A 79 3.40 1.85 23.30
CA PHE A 79 2.56 2.56 24.28
C PHE A 79 1.79 1.63 25.23
N ALA A 80 1.42 0.42 24.77
CA ALA A 80 0.80 -0.58 25.63
C ALA A 80 1.77 -1.14 26.69
N LEU A 81 3.04 -1.31 26.33
CA LEU A 81 4.10 -1.79 27.23
C LEU A 81 4.54 -0.73 28.25
N GLU A 82 4.55 0.54 27.86
CA GLU A 82 4.98 1.63 28.74
C GLU A 82 4.07 1.81 29.97
N ARG A 83 2.82 1.32 29.94
CA ARG A 83 1.82 1.39 31.03
C ARG A 83 1.56 2.78 31.65
N LYS A 84 2.09 3.87 31.07
CA LYS A 84 1.92 5.27 31.53
C LYS A 84 0.58 5.94 31.17
N GLY A 85 -0.41 5.17 30.70
CA GLY A 85 -1.72 5.73 30.32
C GLY A 85 -1.79 6.42 28.96
N ASN A 86 -0.74 6.33 28.12
CA ASN A 86 -0.67 6.89 26.76
C ASN A 86 -1.62 6.25 25.74
N LEU A 87 -2.32 5.15 26.12
CA LEU A 87 -3.38 4.54 25.32
C LEU A 87 -4.59 5.46 25.06
N LYS A 88 -4.66 6.63 25.73
CA LYS A 88 -5.66 7.68 25.46
C LYS A 88 -5.58 8.21 24.02
N TYR A 89 -4.38 8.26 23.41
CA TYR A 89 -4.19 8.68 22.01
C TYR A 89 -4.72 7.67 20.98
N PHE A 90 -5.07 6.46 21.42
CA PHE A 90 -5.75 5.44 20.62
C PHE A 90 -7.24 5.31 20.99
N LYS A 91 -7.82 6.36 21.60
CA LYS A 91 -9.26 6.44 21.90
C LYS A 91 -9.91 7.63 21.21
N GLY A 92 -11.17 7.44 20.78
CA GLY A 92 -12.01 8.50 20.24
C GLY A 92 -11.49 9.05 18.91
N LYS A 93 -11.51 10.37 18.76
CA LYS A 93 -11.21 11.08 17.50
C LYS A 93 -9.78 10.86 16.98
N TYR A 94 -8.82 10.61 17.88
CA TYR A 94 -7.43 10.34 17.50
C TYR A 94 -7.25 8.99 16.79
N LEU A 95 -8.12 8.01 17.07
CA LEU A 95 -8.13 6.72 16.38
C LEU A 95 -8.48 6.85 14.90
N ILE A 96 -9.33 7.81 14.54
CA ILE A 96 -9.67 8.12 13.15
C ILE A 96 -8.44 8.70 12.43
N ALA A 97 -7.67 9.57 13.08
CA ALA A 97 -6.44 10.10 12.51
C ALA A 97 -5.44 8.98 12.18
N TRP A 98 -5.33 7.96 13.03
CA TRP A 98 -4.50 6.78 12.77
C TRP A 98 -4.96 5.93 11.58
N PHE A 99 -6.23 5.98 11.18
CA PHE A 99 -6.71 5.33 9.95
C PHE A 99 -6.50 6.18 8.71
N ILE A 100 -6.53 7.50 8.84
CA ILE A 100 -6.33 8.42 7.72
C ILE A 100 -4.86 8.42 7.26
N ILE A 101 -3.90 8.34 8.19
CA ILE A 101 -2.47 8.37 7.87
C ILE A 101 -2.05 7.30 6.84
N PRO A 102 -2.38 5.99 7.03
CA PRO A 102 -2.11 4.96 6.03
C PRO A 102 -2.78 5.23 4.68
N ILE A 103 -4.04 5.70 4.69
CA ILE A 103 -4.78 6.01 3.46
C ILE A 103 -4.09 7.13 2.68
N LEU A 104 -3.65 8.19 3.36
CA LEU A 104 -2.89 9.28 2.72
C LEU A 104 -1.56 8.78 2.16
N GLY A 105 -0.85 7.90 2.87
CA GLY A 105 0.36 7.26 2.38
C GLY A 105 0.13 6.46 1.10
N GLY A 106 -0.97 5.69 1.05
CA GLY A 106 -1.39 4.94 -0.13
C GLY A 106 -1.80 5.83 -1.29
N LEU A 107 -2.58 6.87 -1.04
CA LEU A 107 -2.99 7.85 -2.04
C LEU A 107 -1.80 8.60 -2.63
N ASN A 108 -0.81 8.95 -1.81
CA ASN A 108 0.42 9.57 -2.28
C ASN A 108 1.20 8.63 -3.21
N TRP A 109 1.35 7.36 -2.83
CA TRP A 109 2.00 6.36 -3.69
C TRP A 109 1.22 6.06 -4.97
N PHE A 110 -0.11 6.03 -4.88
CA PHE A 110 -0.98 5.90 -6.06
C PHE A 110 -0.82 7.10 -6.99
N HIS A 111 -0.82 8.32 -6.46
CA HIS A 111 -0.65 9.54 -7.25
C HIS A 111 0.73 9.57 -7.92
N LEU A 112 1.79 9.20 -7.20
CA LEU A 112 3.15 9.09 -7.75
C LEU A 112 3.20 8.07 -8.89
N SER A 113 2.62 6.89 -8.70
CA SER A 113 2.60 5.86 -9.74
C SER A 113 1.74 6.20 -10.95
N TRP A 114 0.64 6.90 -10.74
CA TRP A 114 -0.23 7.33 -11.82
C TRP A 114 0.40 8.42 -12.70
N PHE A 115 1.03 9.42 -12.09
CA PHE A 115 1.59 10.57 -12.83
C PHE A 115 3.02 10.34 -13.31
N TYR A 116 3.89 9.79 -12.47
CA TYR A 116 5.32 9.69 -12.76
C TYR A 116 5.73 8.33 -13.32
N TYR A 117 5.11 7.24 -12.84
CA TYR A 117 5.43 5.87 -13.30
C TYR A 117 4.50 5.38 -14.42
N ARG A 118 3.74 6.28 -15.05
CA ARG A 118 2.97 5.94 -16.23
C ARG A 118 3.89 5.44 -17.33
N ARG A 119 3.49 4.32 -17.94
CA ARG A 119 4.15 3.77 -19.13
C ARG A 119 4.32 4.85 -20.18
N ASN A 120 5.57 5.14 -20.52
CA ASN A 120 5.98 6.03 -21.60
C ASN A 120 6.81 5.23 -22.61
N GLU A 121 6.77 5.62 -23.88
CA GLU A 121 7.49 4.94 -24.97
C GLU A 121 8.98 4.79 -24.68
N LYS A 122 9.61 5.82 -24.10
CA LYS A 122 11.02 5.80 -23.67
C LYS A 122 11.32 4.72 -22.62
N THR A 123 10.39 4.49 -21.70
CA THR A 123 10.55 3.46 -20.66
C THR A 123 10.41 2.07 -21.25
N THR A 124 9.50 1.89 -22.22
CA THR A 124 9.34 0.63 -22.94
C THR A 124 10.56 0.32 -23.80
N GLU A 125 11.17 1.32 -24.44
CA GLU A 125 12.40 1.15 -25.21
C GLU A 125 13.61 0.82 -24.33
N TYR A 126 13.71 1.41 -23.14
CA TYR A 126 14.79 1.15 -22.18
C TYR A 126 14.73 -0.25 -21.54
N ILE A 127 13.54 -0.86 -21.48
CA ILE A 127 13.31 -2.19 -20.88
C ILE A 127 13.42 -3.32 -21.92
N ARG A 128 13.43 -3.00 -23.23
CA ARG A 128 13.52 -3.99 -24.31
C ARG A 128 14.94 -4.55 -24.47
#